data_AF-A0AAI9J209-F1
#
_entry.id   AF-A0AAI9J209-F1
#
_cell.length_a   1.000
_cell.length_b   1.000
_cell.length_c   1.000
_cell.angle_alpha   90.00
_cell.angle_beta   90.00
_cell.angle_gamma   90.00
#
_symmetry.space_group_name_H-M   'P 1'
#
loop_
_entity.id
_entity.type
_entity.pdbx_description
1 polymer ?
#
loop_
_entity_poly.entity_id
_entity_poly.type
_entity_poly.pdbx_seq_one_letter_code
_entity_poly.pdbx_strand_id
1 'polypeptide(L)' 'MVEIVLALTPRDFHKSMTTHADHRIWQDVYCPVTAMGAVYLKLTVLDGVPIVSFKEL' A
#
# COMPACT_ATOMS: atom_id res chain seq x y z
N MET A 1 -12.56 3.39 -0.46
CA MET A 1 -11.17 3.03 -0.06
C MET A 1 -11.00 1.51 0.08
N VAL A 2 -11.80 0.83 0.89
CA VAL A 2 -11.76 -0.65 1.04
C VAL A 2 -11.89 -1.37 -0.31
N GLU A 3 -12.79 -0.92 -1.19
CA GLU A 3 -12.96 -1.50 -2.53
C GLU A 3 -11.68 -1.45 -3.39
N ILE A 4 -10.88 -0.39 -3.27
CA ILE A 4 -9.60 -0.26 -3.99
C ILE A 4 -8.61 -1.32 -3.48
N VAL A 5 -8.56 -1.53 -2.16
CA VAL A 5 -7.69 -2.54 -1.54
C VAL A 5 -8.12 -3.95 -1.93
N LEU A 6 -9.44 -4.22 -1.96
CA LEU A 6 -9.99 -5.51 -2.37
C LEU A 6 -9.79 -5.80 -3.86
N ALA A 7 -9.66 -4.77 -4.69
CA ALA A 7 -9.44 -4.88 -6.13
C ALA A 7 -7.96 -4.95 -6.53
N LEU A 8 -7.02 -4.86 -5.58
CA LEU A 8 -5.59 -4.92 -5.87
C LEU A 8 -5.21 -6.25 -6.52
N THR A 9 -4.38 -6.16 -7.56
CA THR A 9 -3.80 -7.30 -8.26
C THR A 9 -2.28 -7.28 -8.14
N PRO A 10 -1.58 -8.39 -8.44
CA PRO A 10 -0.13 -8.39 -8.49
C PRO A 10 0.48 -7.39 -9.48
N ARG A 11 -0.29 -6.91 -10.47
CA ARG A 11 0.17 -5.89 -11.43
C ARG A 11 0.27 -4.50 -10.82
N ASP A 12 -0.51 -4.25 -9.77
CA ASP A 12 -0.51 -2.96 -9.07
C ASP A 12 0.66 -2.87 -8.10
N PHE A 13 1.34 -3.97 -7.80
CA PHE A 13 2.48 -4.00 -6.89
C PHE A 13 3.65 -3.21 -7.47
N HIS A 14 4.10 -2.21 -6.72
CA HIS A 14 5.25 -1.38 -7.11
C HIS A 14 6.54 -1.87 -6.44
N LYS A 15 6.52 -2.02 -5.10
CA LYS A 15 7.65 -2.53 -4.31
C LYS A 15 7.24 -2.77 -2.86
N SER A 16 7.99 -3.60 -2.14
CA SER A 16 7.97 -3.66 -0.68
C SER A 16 9.17 -2.90 -0.13
N MET A 17 8.98 -2.20 0.99
CA MET A 17 10.05 -1.46 1.66
C MET A 17 9.86 -1.45 3.17
N THR A 18 10.95 -1.23 3.89
CA THR A 18 10.94 -0.99 5.34
C THR A 18 11.30 0.48 5.62
N THR A 19 11.29 0.89 6.88
CA THR A 19 11.73 2.24 7.28
C THR A 19 12.98 2.15 8.15
N HIS A 20 13.73 3.24 8.27
CA HIS A 20 14.84 3.30 9.23
C HIS A 20 14.36 3.25 10.68
N ALA A 21 13.15 3.75 10.97
CA ALA A 21 12.56 3.73 12.30
C ALA A 21 12.26 2.29 12.77
N ASP A 22 11.76 1.45 11.86
CA ASP A 22 11.62 0.03 12.09
C ASP A 22 11.81 -0.76 10.79
N HIS A 23 12.88 -1.56 10.76
CA HIS A 23 13.27 -2.39 9.62
C HIS A 23 12.61 -3.78 9.63
N ARG A 24 11.84 -4.11 10.67
CA ARG A 24 11.10 -5.38 10.78
C ARG A 24 9.70 -5.26 10.18
N ILE A 25 9.17 -4.04 10.11
CA ILE A 25 7.87 -3.75 9.53
C ILE A 25 8.03 -3.50 8.04
N TRP A 26 7.43 -4.39 7.24
CA TRP A 26 7.35 -4.24 5.80
C TRP A 26 6.10 -3.48 5.39
N GLN A 27 6.26 -2.59 4.41
CA GLN A 27 5.20 -1.83 3.79
C GLN A 27 5.18 -2.14 2.30
N ASP A 28 4.08 -2.68 1.83
CA ASP A 28 3.85 -2.94 0.41
C ASP A 28 3.27 -1.70 -0.25
N VAL A 29 3.93 -1.23 -1.30
CA VAL A 29 3.50 -0.07 -2.08
C VAL A 29 2.84 -0.56 -3.35
N TYR A 30 1.60 -0.15 -3.56
CA TYR A 30 0.82 -0.39 -4.76
C TYR A 30 0.54 0.91 -5.51
N CYS A 31 0.35 0.83 -6.83
CA CYS A 31 -0.02 1.94 -7.69
C CYS A 31 -1.21 1.57 -8.62
N PRO A 32 -2.40 1.29 -8.05
CA PRO A 32 -3.57 1.01 -8.87
C PRO A 32 -4.05 2.26 -9.60
N VAL A 33 -4.59 2.06 -10.81
CA VAL A 33 -5.30 3.11 -11.55
C VAL A 33 -6.77 3.08 -11.13
N THR A 34 -7.22 4.17 -10.52
CA THR A 34 -8.62 4.34 -10.08
C THR A 34 -9.36 5.32 -10.99
N ALA A 35 -10.67 5.48 -10.78
CA ALA A 35 -11.47 6.48 -11.48
C ALA A 35 -10.98 7.93 -11.27
N MET A 36 -10.21 8.20 -10.20
CA MET A 36 -9.63 9.50 -9.89
C MET A 36 -8.16 9.62 -10.33
N GLY A 37 -7.62 8.61 -11.01
CA GLY A 37 -6.22 8.53 -11.41
C GLY A 37 -5.42 7.48 -10.64
N ALA A 38 -4.12 7.42 -10.94
CA ALA A 38 -3.18 6.54 -10.25
C ALA A 38 -2.84 7.07 -8.87
N VAL A 39 -2.87 6.20 -7.85
CA VAL A 39 -2.59 6.57 -6.46
C VAL A 39 -1.54 5.65 -5.87
N TYR A 40 -0.61 6.20 -5.10
CA TYR A 40 0.33 5.40 -4.32
C TYR A 40 -0.30 5.01 -2.98
N LEU A 41 -0.56 3.71 -2.83
CA LEU A 41 -1.13 3.11 -1.64
C LEU A 41 -0.04 2.33 -0.92
N LYS A 42 0.18 2.60 0.37
CA LYS A 42 1.05 1.81 1.24
C LYS A 42 0.18 0.95 2.16
N LEU A 43 0.41 -0.35 2.12
CA LEU A 43 -0.24 -1.35 2.95
C LEU A 43 0.77 -1.90 3.96
N THR A 44 0.39 -1.97 5.23
CA THR A 44 1.20 -2.54 6.31
C THR A 44 0.30 -3.40 7.17
N VAL A 45 0.73 -4.59 7.57
CA VAL A 45 -0.03 -5.42 8.51
C VAL A 45 0.66 -5.35 9.86
N LEU A 46 -0.01 -4.74 10.84
CA LEU A 46 0.45 -4.67 12.23
C LEU A 46 -0.52 -5.42 13.12
N ASP A 47 -0.01 -6.38 13.90
CA ASP A 47 -0.79 -7.21 14.82
C ASP A 47 -2.06 -7.83 14.19
N GLY A 48 -1.95 -8.26 12.92
CA GLY A 48 -3.05 -8.84 12.15
C GLY A 48 -4.05 -7.84 11.58
N VAL A 49 -3.83 -6.53 11.77
CA VAL A 49 -4.69 -5.46 11.26
C VAL A 49 -4.02 -4.78 10.05
N PRO A 50 -4.72 -4.66 8.91
CA PRO A 50 -4.21 -3.92 7.76
C PRO A 50 -4.34 -2.40 8.00
N ILE A 51 -3.20 -1.72 7.96
CA ILE A 51 -3.09 -0.27 7.94
C ILE A 51 -2.84 0.17 6.51
N VAL A 52 -3.65 1.13 6.06
CA VAL A 52 -3.60 1.67 4.70
C VAL A 52 -3.33 3.15 4.78
N SER A 53 -2.30 3.61 4.07
CA SER A 53 -1.95 5.02 3.97
C SER A 53 -1.66 5.42 2.52
N PHE A 54 -1.83 6.70 2.21
CA PHE A 54 -1.47 7.25 0.91
C PHE A 54 -0.11 7.92 1.01
N LYS A 55 0.67 7.82 -0.06
CA LYS A 55 1.87 8.64 -0.20
C LYS A 55 1.44 10.04 -0.66
N GLU A 56 1.80 11.07 0.08
CA GLU A 56 1.65 12.46 -0.39
C GLU A 56 2.56 12.68 -1.62
N LEU A 57 2.04 13.45 -2.58
CA LEU A 57 2.70 13.81 -3.84
C LEU A 57 3.95 14.67 -3.58
#